data_AF-A0A8S3KB14-F1
#
_entry.id   AF-A0A8S3KB14-F1
#
_cell.length_a   1.000
_cell.length_b   1.000
_cell.length_c   1.000
_cell.angle_alpha   90.00
_cell.angle_beta   90.00
_cell.angle_gamma   90.00
#
_symmetry.space_group_name_H-M   'P 1'
#
loop_
_entity.id
_entity.type
_entity.pdbx_description
1 polymer ?
#
loop_
_entity_poly.entity_id
_entity_poly.type
_entity_poly.pdbx_seq_one_letter_code
_entity_poly.pdbx_strand_id
1 'polypeptide(L)' 'MNVKQKTANGETNLQTLGKILWEMGKLDLAEEYFTRRLKELPPDDSSLDNLYEDLAKLASQTCNYDKSVYWHKKSVEFRK' A
#
# COMPACT_ATOMS: atom_id res chain seq x y z
N MET A 1 24.83 -6.91 -20.10
CA MET A 1 24.22 -5.85 -19.27
C MET A 1 23.09 -5.21 -20.06
N ASN A 2 21.84 -5.38 -19.61
CA ASN A 2 20.74 -4.45 -19.89
C ASN A 2 19.53 -4.84 -19.03
N VAL A 3 19.71 -4.72 -17.71
CA VAL A 3 18.62 -4.50 -16.75
C VAL A 3 18.10 -3.09 -17.03
N LYS A 4 17.25 -2.97 -18.06
CA LYS A 4 16.55 -1.72 -18.34
C LYS A 4 15.67 -1.42 -17.13
N GLN A 5 16.16 -0.48 -16.34
CA GLN A 5 15.35 0.40 -15.50
C GLN A 5 14.41 -0.36 -14.56
N LYS A 6 15.02 -1.06 -13.60
CA LYS A 6 14.45 -1.15 -12.25
C LYS A 6 14.22 0.30 -11.82
N THR A 7 12.98 0.75 -11.95
CA THR A 7 12.53 2.14 -11.92
C THR A 7 13.14 2.86 -10.73
N ALA A 8 13.88 3.91 -11.07
CA ALA A 8 14.60 4.75 -10.15
C ALA A 8 13.65 5.51 -9.23
N ASN A 9 14.10 5.70 -7.98
CA ASN A 9 13.64 6.66 -6.98
C ASN A 9 12.35 6.35 -6.19
N GLY A 10 12.53 5.55 -5.12
CA GLY A 10 11.98 5.88 -3.80
C GLY A 10 10.46 5.99 -3.67
N GLU A 11 9.76 4.85 -3.76
CA GLU A 11 8.44 4.73 -3.13
C GLU A 11 8.60 5.10 -1.64
N THR A 12 8.08 6.28 -1.35
CA THR A 12 8.59 7.24 -0.38
C THR A 12 8.51 6.68 1.04
N ASN A 13 9.51 7.01 1.86
CA ASN A 13 9.82 6.51 3.22
C ASN A 13 8.65 5.92 4.03
N LEU A 14 7.46 6.53 3.97
CA LEU A 14 6.26 6.09 4.68
C LEU A 14 5.72 4.71 4.25
N GLN A 15 5.70 4.35 2.96
CA GLN A 15 5.22 3.00 2.56
C GLN A 15 6.21 1.92 2.98
N THR A 16 7.51 2.19 2.83
CA THR A 16 8.56 1.27 3.29
C THR A 16 8.51 1.12 4.80
N LEU A 17 8.36 2.22 5.55
CA LEU A 17 8.20 2.18 7.00
C LEU A 17 6.92 1.46 7.42
N GLY A 18 5.81 1.68 6.72
CA GLY A 18 4.55 0.95 6.94
C GLY A 18 4.72 -0.55 6.78
N LYS A 19 5.46 -1.00 5.75
CA LYS A 19 5.80 -2.42 5.55
C LYS A 19 6.67 -2.98 6.67
N ILE A 20 7.70 -2.26 7.10
CA ILE A 20 8.55 -2.68 8.24
C ILE A 20 7.70 -2.80 9.51
N LEU A 21 6.84 -1.82 9.80
CA LEU A 21 5.95 -1.85 10.95
C LEU A 21 4.98 -3.03 10.87
N TRP A 22 4.48 -3.34 9.68
CA TRP A 22 3.61 -4.48 9.44
C TRP A 22 4.34 -5.80 9.71
N GLU A 23 5.56 -5.97 9.19
CA GLU A 23 6.40 -7.14 9.46
C GLU A 23 6.74 -7.30 10.96
N MET A 24 6.84 -6.18 11.68
CA MET A 24 7.01 -6.16 13.15
C MET A 24 5.71 -6.48 13.92
N GLY A 25 4.58 -6.71 13.23
CA GLY A 25 3.27 -6.95 13.85
C GLY A 25 2.61 -5.69 14.41
N LYS A 26 3.16 -4.50 14.15
CA LYS A 26 2.59 -3.21 14.56
C LYS A 26 1.52 -2.76 13.57
N LEU A 27 0.42 -3.51 13.52
CA LEU A 27 -0.60 -3.40 12.47
C LEU A 27 -1.28 -2.03 12.44
N ASP A 28 -1.63 -1.46 13.60
CA ASP A 28 -2.28 -0.14 13.69
C ASP A 28 -1.37 0.98 13.13
N LEU A 29 -0.08 0.93 13.48
CA LEU A 29 0.90 1.88 12.97
C LEU A 29 1.13 1.67 11.47
N ALA A 30 1.24 0.43 11.00
CA ALA A 30 1.34 0.17 9.57
C ALA A 30 0.17 0.80 8.79
N GLU A 31 -1.06 0.66 9.32
CA GLU A 31 -2.25 1.23 8.71
C GLU A 31 -2.22 2.75 8.66
N GLU A 32 -1.77 3.40 9.74
CA GLU A 32 -1.61 4.86 9.81
C GLU A 32 -0.67 5.36 8.73
N TYR A 33 0.50 4.72 8.57
CA TYR A 33 1.51 5.11 7.60
C TYR A 33 1.06 4.86 6.15
N PHE A 34 0.38 3.75 5.88
CA PHE A 34 -0.20 3.50 4.55
C PHE A 34 -1.31 4.51 4.22
N THR A 35 -2.19 4.81 5.17
CA THR A 35 -3.28 5.79 4.98
C THR A 35 -2.73 7.20 4.78
N ARG A 36 -1.66 7.56 5.50
CA ARG A 36 -0.97 8.84 5.29
C ARG A 36 -0.34 8.91 3.91
N ARG A 37 0.38 7.86 3.49
CA ARG A 37 0.96 7.80 2.15
C ARG A 37 -0.11 7.94 1.07
N LEU A 38 -1.26 7.31 1.26
CA LEU A 38 -2.38 7.38 0.31
C LEU A 38 -2.85 8.83 0.08
N LYS A 39 -2.85 9.67 1.12
CA LYS A 39 -3.23 11.08 1.02
C LYS A 39 -2.19 11.96 0.33
N GLU A 40 -0.94 11.49 0.25
CA GLU A 40 0.17 12.22 -0.40
C GLU A 40 0.32 11.86 -1.88
N LEU A 41 -0.31 10.78 -2.33
CA LEU A 41 -0.22 10.30 -3.70
C LEU A 41 -1.24 10.99 -4.61
N PRO A 42 -0.82 11.45 -5.80
CA PRO A 42 -1.76 11.87 -6.85
C PRO A 42 -2.70 10.73 -7.25
N PRO A 43 -3.94 11.02 -7.69
CA PRO A 43 -4.92 10.00 -8.08
C PRO A 43 -4.48 9.06 -9.20
N ASP A 44 -3.52 9.46 -10.04
CA ASP A 44 -3.03 8.70 -11.20
C ASP A 44 -1.65 8.04 -10.93
N ASP A 45 -1.17 8.06 -9.68
CA ASP A 45 0.12 7.49 -9.33
C ASP A 45 0.07 5.96 -9.35
N SER A 46 0.95 5.33 -10.14
CA SER A 46 1.01 3.88 -10.30
C SER A 46 1.27 3.11 -9.00
N SER A 47 1.84 3.76 -7.97
CA SER A 47 2.08 3.14 -6.66
C SER A 47 0.81 2.98 -5.82
N LEU A 48 -0.29 3.64 -6.19
CA LEU A 48 -1.59 3.51 -5.52
C LEU A 48 -2.09 2.07 -5.51
N ASP A 49 -1.90 1.34 -6.60
CA ASP A 49 -2.32 -0.05 -6.71
C ASP A 49 -1.65 -0.94 -5.64
N ASN A 50 -0.33 -0.84 -5.52
CA ASN A 50 0.43 -1.55 -4.49
C ASN A 50 -0.03 -1.14 -3.08
N LEU A 51 -0.31 0.14 -2.86
CA LEU A 51 -0.75 0.66 -1.58
C LEU A 51 -2.15 0.17 -1.19
N TYR A 52 -3.07 0.08 -2.17
CA TYR A 52 -4.40 -0.51 -1.96
C TYR A 52 -4.31 -1.99 -1.62
N GLU A 53 -3.43 -2.75 -2.28
CA GLU A 53 -3.20 -4.14 -1.93
C GLU A 53 -2.63 -4.31 -0.52
N ASP A 54 -1.66 -3.47 -0.14
CA ASP A 54 -1.05 -3.50 1.19
C ASP A 54 -2.13 -3.24 2.27
N LEU A 55 -2.99 -2.23 2.07
CA LEU A 55 -4.12 -1.92 2.96
C LEU A 55 -5.15 -3.05 3.03
N ALA A 56 -5.44 -3.71 1.91
CA ALA A 56 -6.38 -4.84 1.89
C ALA A 56 -5.86 -6.04 2.68
N LYS A 57 -4.58 -6.39 2.49
CA LYS A 57 -3.91 -7.48 3.21
C LYS A 57 -3.82 -7.20 4.70
N LEU A 58 -3.46 -5.96 5.08
CA LEU A 58 -3.43 -5.54 6.47
C LEU A 58 -4.81 -5.66 7.14
N ALA A 59 -5.87 -5.20 6.45
CA ALA A 59 -7.24 -5.32 6.94
C ALA A 59 -7.70 -6.79 7.08
N SER A 60 -7.29 -7.68 6.16
CA SER A 60 -7.53 -9.12 6.30
C SER A 60 -6.85 -9.69 7.54
N GLN A 61 -5.61 -9.26 7.83
CA GLN A 61 -4.85 -9.73 8.98
C GLN A 61 -5.43 -9.23 10.31
N THR A 62 -6.07 -8.07 10.33
CA THR A 62 -6.80 -7.55 11.51
C THR A 62 -8.25 -8.05 11.60
N CYS A 63 -8.63 -9.04 10.78
CA CYS A 63 -9.99 -9.59 10.67
C CYS A 63 -11.07 -8.55 10.29
N ASN A 64 -10.68 -7.42 9.71
CA ASN A 64 -11.59 -6.39 9.21
C ASN A 64 -11.90 -6.65 7.73
N TYR A 65 -12.72 -7.68 7.49
CA TYR A 65 -12.99 -8.16 6.14
C TYR A 65 -13.74 -7.15 5.26
N ASP A 66 -14.62 -6.32 5.83
CA ASP A 66 -15.30 -5.26 5.08
C ASP A 66 -14.30 -4.26 4.51
N LYS A 67 -13.32 -3.84 5.32
CA LYS A 67 -12.24 -2.93 4.89
C LYS A 67 -11.31 -3.61 3.89
N SER A 68 -11.02 -4.89 4.06
CA SER A 68 -10.24 -5.68 3.09
C SER A 68 -10.91 -5.71 1.72
N VAL A 69 -12.20 -6.03 1.66
CA VAL A 69 -12.99 -6.05 0.42
C VAL A 69 -13.03 -4.66 -0.23
N TYR A 70 -13.20 -3.60 0.57
CA TYR A 70 -13.18 -2.24 0.07
C TYR A 70 -11.87 -1.90 -0.65
N TRP A 71 -10.72 -2.18 -0.03
CA TRP A 71 -9.42 -1.87 -0.63
C TRP A 71 -9.07 -2.76 -1.82
N HIS A 72 -9.46 -4.04 -1.79
CA HIS A 72 -9.32 -4.91 -2.96
C HIS A 72 -10.13 -4.40 -4.15
N LYS A 73 -11.36 -3.92 -3.93
CA LYS A 73 -12.17 -3.30 -5.00
C LYS A 73 -11.47 -2.07 -5.58
N LYS A 74 -10.90 -1.22 -4.73
CA LYS A 74 -10.14 -0.04 -5.17
C LYS A 74 -8.95 -0.38 -6.05
N SER A 75 -8.15 -1.39 -5.68
CA SER A 75 -7.04 -1.88 -6.53
C SER A 75 -7.54 -2.40 -7.88
N VAL A 76 -8.62 -3.19 -7.89
CA VAL A 76 -9.21 -3.72 -9.13
C VAL A 76 -9.76 -2.60 -10.02
N GLU A 77 -10.43 -1.60 -9.45
CA GLU A 77 -10.94 -0.43 -10.17
C GLU A 77 -9.80 0.42 -10.76
N PHE A 78 -8.68 0.57 -10.04
CA PHE A 78 -7.53 1.33 -10.52
C PHE A 78 -6.80 0.65 -11.68
N ARG A 79 -6.78 -0.68 -11.72
CA ARG A 79 -6.17 -1.48 -12.80
C ARG A 79 -7.01 -1.54 -14.08
N LYS A 80 -8.27 -1.11 -14.02
CA LYS A 80 -9.26 -1.27 -15.10
C LYS A 80 -9.24 -0.10 -16.08
#